data_AF-A0A3S8X7S8-F1
#
_entry.id   AF-A0A3S8X7S8-F1
#
_cell.length_a   1.000
_cell.length_b   1.000
_cell.length_c   1.000
_cell.angle_alpha   90.00
_cell.angle_beta   90.00
_cell.angle_gamma   90.00
#
_symmetry.space_group_name_H-M   'P 1'
#
loop_
_entity.id
_entity.type
_entity.pdbx_description
1 polymer ?
#
loop_
_entity_poly.entity_id
_entity_poly.type
_entity_poly.pdbx_seq_one_letter_code
_entity_poly.pdbx_strand_id
1 'polypeptide(L)'
;ANVATKTPAEVKKMSPEEKAIYKSKRAKQALVTRMGVDPENGWKAKYQTLPGKEKVVKELQALAEDADHIFLATDLDREGEAIAWHLQEVIGGDASRYQRVVFNEITKSAIQDAFSKPSTLDTNMVNAQQARRFLDRVVGFMVSPLLWKKVARGLSAGRVQSVATRLVVEKEGEIKAFVPEEFWDIHANLNTLANDLLKMEVVKFQDKAFNPVNELQAQT
;
A
#
# COMPACT_ATOMS: atom_id res chain seq x y z
N ALA A 1 3.46 25.61 -16.22
CA ALA A 1 3.39 25.99 -17.66
C ALA A 1 4.06 24.93 -18.51
N ASN A 2 3.39 24.43 -19.56
CA ASN A 2 3.95 23.43 -20.47
C ASN A 2 5.20 23.98 -21.18
N VAL A 3 6.30 23.23 -21.18
CA VAL A 3 7.53 23.65 -21.88
C VAL A 3 7.30 23.43 -23.38
N ALA A 4 7.21 24.53 -24.13
CA ALA A 4 7.07 24.47 -25.58
C ALA A 4 8.19 23.63 -26.20
N THR A 5 7.82 22.70 -27.07
CA THR A 5 8.78 21.85 -27.78
C THR A 5 9.54 22.70 -28.78
N LYS A 6 10.83 22.92 -28.54
CA LYS A 6 11.72 23.64 -29.46
C LYS A 6 12.31 22.68 -30.49
N THR A 7 12.45 23.16 -31.72
CA THR A 7 13.05 22.40 -32.83
C THR A 7 14.54 22.12 -32.59
N PRO A 8 15.12 21.08 -33.22
CA PRO A 8 16.54 20.77 -33.09
C PRO A 8 17.45 21.96 -33.46
N ALA A 9 17.05 22.78 -34.43
CA ALA A 9 17.78 23.96 -34.87
C ALA A 9 17.80 25.07 -33.80
N GLU A 10 16.67 25.31 -33.12
CA GLU A 10 16.58 26.26 -32.01
C GLU A 10 17.40 25.80 -30.80
N VAL A 11 17.35 24.50 -30.48
CA VAL A 11 18.15 23.93 -29.39
C VAL A 11 19.64 24.02 -29.69
N LYS A 12 20.08 23.85 -30.94
CA LYS A 12 21.50 23.95 -31.32
C LYS A 12 22.06 25.36 -31.08
N LYS A 13 21.24 26.40 -31.30
CA LYS A 13 21.60 27.81 -31.13
C LYS A 13 21.71 28.29 -29.67
N MET A 14 21.20 27.52 -28.70
CA MET A 14 21.28 27.86 -27.28
C MET A 14 22.68 27.74 -26.69
N SER A 15 22.96 28.54 -25.67
CA SER A 15 24.16 28.40 -24.84
C SER A 15 24.17 27.05 -24.10
N PRO A 16 25.32 26.57 -23.60
CA PRO A 16 25.40 25.36 -22.80
C PRO A 16 24.48 25.39 -21.55
N GLU A 17 24.40 26.54 -20.90
CA GLU A 17 23.54 26.75 -19.71
C GLU A 17 22.06 26.70 -20.07
N GLU A 18 21.66 27.37 -21.15
CA GLU A 18 20.28 27.35 -21.66
C GLU A 18 19.85 25.94 -22.08
N LYS A 19 20.76 25.17 -22.70
CA LYS A 19 20.55 23.75 -23.04
C LYS A 19 20.32 22.91 -21.78
N ALA A 20 21.12 23.12 -20.74
CA ALA A 20 20.99 22.40 -19.47
C ALA A 20 19.65 22.70 -18.78
N ILE A 21 19.25 23.98 -18.70
CA ILE A 21 17.97 24.40 -18.15
C ILE A 21 16.80 23.81 -18.97
N TYR A 22 16.86 23.90 -20.29
CA TYR A 22 15.84 23.34 -21.17
C TYR A 22 15.70 21.82 -21.00
N LYS A 23 16.82 21.09 -20.96
CA LYS A 23 16.84 19.64 -20.74
C LYS A 23 16.25 19.26 -19.39
N SER A 24 16.59 19.99 -18.33
CA SER A 24 16.05 19.77 -16.98
C SER A 24 14.53 19.99 -16.95
N LYS A 25 14.05 21.11 -17.50
CA LYS A 25 12.60 21.41 -17.59
C LYS A 25 11.85 20.34 -18.38
N ARG A 26 12.39 19.86 -19.51
CA ARG A 26 11.79 18.78 -20.32
C ARG A 26 11.77 17.45 -19.58
N ALA A 27 12.84 17.10 -18.90
CA ALA A 27 12.90 15.87 -18.09
C ALA A 27 11.87 15.89 -16.97
N LYS A 28 11.70 17.03 -16.31
CA LYS A 28 10.68 17.24 -15.27
C LYS A 28 9.26 17.13 -15.83
N GLN A 29 8.98 17.77 -16.95
CA GLN A 29 7.67 17.67 -17.61
C GLN A 29 7.37 16.22 -18.03
N ALA A 30 8.33 15.52 -18.63
CA ALA A 30 8.17 14.11 -18.99
C ALA A 30 7.95 13.22 -17.76
N LEU A 31 8.61 13.52 -16.63
CA LEU A 31 8.39 12.83 -15.37
C LEU A 31 6.94 13.01 -14.89
N VAL A 32 6.45 14.25 -14.82
CA VAL A 32 5.06 14.58 -14.45
C VAL A 32 4.06 13.86 -15.35
N THR A 33 4.26 13.91 -16.68
CA THR A 33 3.38 13.24 -17.64
C THR A 33 3.31 11.73 -17.43
N ARG A 34 4.45 11.06 -17.21
CA ARG A 34 4.48 9.62 -16.93
C ARG A 34 3.89 9.26 -15.57
N MET A 35 4.12 10.12 -14.58
CA MET A 35 3.62 9.93 -13.22
C MET A 35 2.10 10.00 -13.20
N GLY A 36 1.51 10.88 -14.02
CA GLY A 36 0.06 11.06 -14.15
C GLY A 36 -0.54 11.93 -13.05
N VAL A 37 0.30 12.53 -12.20
CA VAL A 37 -0.07 13.55 -11.20
C VAL A 37 0.90 14.72 -11.33
N ASP A 38 0.41 15.94 -11.15
CA ASP A 38 1.18 17.17 -11.22
C ASP A 38 1.27 17.86 -9.85
N PRO A 39 2.33 17.59 -9.05
CA PRO A 39 2.51 18.21 -7.73
C PRO A 39 2.67 19.73 -7.78
N GLU A 40 3.01 20.31 -8.94
CA GLU A 40 3.31 21.74 -9.05
C GLU A 40 2.09 22.58 -9.41
N ASN A 41 1.04 21.95 -9.95
CA ASN A 41 -0.16 22.62 -10.42
C ASN A 41 -1.41 22.09 -9.71
N GLY A 42 -1.35 22.03 -8.37
CA GLY A 42 -2.49 21.67 -7.52
C GLY A 42 -2.85 20.18 -7.56
N TRP A 43 -1.85 19.30 -7.72
CA TRP A 43 -2.04 17.84 -7.70
C TRP A 43 -3.00 17.31 -8.77
N LYS A 44 -3.14 18.03 -9.89
CA LYS A 44 -3.99 17.59 -11.00
C LYS A 44 -3.58 16.20 -11.47
N ALA A 45 -4.52 15.26 -11.40
CA ALA A 45 -4.34 13.90 -11.83
C ALA A 45 -4.97 13.65 -13.19
N LYS A 46 -4.32 12.81 -14.01
CA LYS A 46 -4.85 12.35 -15.29
C LYS A 46 -5.38 10.93 -15.13
N TYR A 47 -6.69 10.81 -14.91
CA TYR A 47 -7.39 9.53 -14.93
C TYR A 47 -7.63 9.08 -16.38
N GLN A 48 -7.61 7.77 -16.59
CA GLN A 48 -7.87 7.15 -17.89
C GLN A 48 -8.65 5.86 -17.64
N THR A 49 -9.62 5.59 -18.51
CA THR A 49 -10.30 4.30 -18.53
C THR A 49 -9.27 3.20 -18.81
N LEU A 50 -9.38 2.11 -18.07
CA LEU A 50 -8.48 0.96 -18.26
C LEU A 50 -8.70 0.34 -19.65
N PRO A 51 -7.61 0.00 -20.38
CA PRO A 51 -7.72 -0.72 -21.63
C PRO A 51 -8.53 -2.01 -21.46
N GLY A 52 -9.52 -2.23 -22.32
CA GLY A 52 -10.42 -3.38 -22.29
C GLY A 52 -11.67 -3.20 -21.43
N LYS A 53 -11.81 -2.10 -20.70
CA LYS A 53 -13.02 -1.77 -19.92
C LYS A 53 -13.93 -0.74 -20.60
N GLU A 54 -13.59 -0.30 -21.81
CA GLU A 54 -14.35 0.70 -22.56
C GLU A 54 -15.76 0.21 -22.89
N LYS A 55 -15.93 -1.08 -23.20
CA LYS A 55 -17.26 -1.66 -23.47
C LYS A 55 -18.15 -1.60 -22.23
N VAL A 56 -17.62 -1.96 -21.07
CA VAL A 56 -18.35 -1.92 -19.79
C VAL A 56 -18.74 -0.48 -19.44
N VAL A 57 -17.82 0.47 -19.62
CA VAL A 57 -18.12 1.88 -19.40
C VAL A 57 -19.25 2.37 -20.30
N LYS A 58 -19.19 2.03 -21.60
CA LYS A 58 -20.25 2.40 -22.56
C LYS A 58 -21.60 1.79 -22.20
N GLU A 59 -21.60 0.54 -21.75
CA GLU A 59 -22.82 -0.15 -21.30
C GLU A 59 -23.41 0.53 -20.06
N LEU A 60 -22.58 0.87 -19.07
CA LEU A 60 -23.02 1.61 -17.88
C LEU A 60 -23.56 3.01 -18.24
N GLN A 61 -22.93 3.71 -19.18
CA GLN A 61 -23.40 5.01 -19.68
C GLN A 61 -24.77 4.88 -20.33
N ALA A 62 -24.96 3.90 -21.22
CA ALA A 62 -26.24 3.66 -21.88
C ALA A 62 -27.35 3.32 -20.87
N LEU A 63 -27.08 2.43 -19.90
CA LEU A 63 -28.06 2.08 -18.86
C LEU A 63 -28.39 3.28 -17.95
N ALA A 64 -27.42 4.17 -17.71
CA ALA A 64 -27.60 5.36 -16.90
C ALA A 64 -28.37 6.49 -17.61
N GLU A 65 -28.47 6.47 -18.94
CA GLU A 65 -29.32 7.41 -19.69
C GLU A 65 -30.80 7.15 -19.42
N ASP A 66 -31.21 5.87 -19.38
CA ASP A 66 -32.60 5.46 -19.17
C ASP A 66 -33.01 5.33 -17.69
N ALA A 67 -32.06 5.41 -16.76
CA ALA A 67 -32.32 5.23 -15.34
C ALA A 67 -32.72 6.54 -14.64
N ASP A 68 -33.80 6.49 -13.85
CA ASP A 68 -34.22 7.58 -12.96
C ASP A 68 -33.24 7.78 -11.81
N HIS A 69 -32.73 6.67 -11.24
CA HIS A 69 -31.84 6.65 -10.09
C HIS A 69 -30.66 5.69 -10.30
N ILE A 70 -29.47 6.11 -9.84
CA ILE A 70 -28.23 5.34 -9.93
C ILE A 70 -27.69 5.11 -8.52
N PHE A 71 -27.69 3.85 -8.07
CA PHE A 71 -27.18 3.46 -6.76
C PHE A 71 -25.73 2.98 -6.84
N LEU A 72 -24.83 3.67 -6.14
CA LEU A 72 -23.42 3.32 -5.99
C LEU A 72 -23.25 2.47 -4.71
N ALA A 73 -23.23 1.16 -4.89
CA ALA A 73 -23.23 0.16 -3.82
C ALA A 73 -21.84 -0.50 -3.61
N THR A 74 -20.78 0.30 -3.58
CA THR A 74 -19.40 -0.16 -3.32
C THR A 74 -19.13 -0.33 -1.82
N ASP A 75 -18.03 -1.01 -1.49
CA ASP A 75 -17.62 -1.31 -0.11
C ASP A 75 -17.54 -0.05 0.79
N LEU A 76 -17.76 -0.23 2.10
CA LEU A 76 -17.63 0.83 3.10
C LEU A 76 -16.16 1.06 3.48
N ASP A 77 -15.38 1.56 2.54
CA ASP A 77 -14.05 2.09 2.81
C ASP A 77 -13.69 3.21 1.82
N ARG A 78 -12.51 3.79 1.98
CA ARG A 78 -12.04 4.88 1.09
C ARG A 78 -11.79 4.41 -0.35
N GLU A 79 -11.49 3.14 -0.58
CA GLU A 79 -11.29 2.60 -1.93
C GLU A 79 -12.64 2.44 -2.62
N GLY A 80 -13.64 1.91 -1.92
CA GLY A 80 -15.03 1.85 -2.36
C GLY A 80 -15.59 3.24 -2.67
N GLU A 81 -15.28 4.25 -1.85
CA GLU A 81 -15.70 5.62 -2.11
C GLU A 81 -15.03 6.22 -3.35
N ALA A 82 -13.73 5.98 -3.53
CA ALA A 82 -13.02 6.42 -4.74
C ALA A 82 -13.52 5.70 -6.01
N ILE A 83 -13.90 4.42 -5.91
CA ILE A 83 -14.51 3.67 -7.02
C ILE A 83 -15.88 4.27 -7.36
N ALA A 84 -16.73 4.53 -6.36
CA ALA A 84 -18.02 5.18 -6.55
C ALA A 84 -17.85 6.55 -7.25
N TRP A 85 -16.87 7.33 -6.82
CA TRP A 85 -16.55 8.63 -7.42
C TRP A 85 -16.10 8.49 -8.87
N HIS A 86 -15.19 7.56 -9.15
CA HIS A 86 -14.75 7.29 -10.51
C HIS A 86 -15.88 6.83 -11.42
N LEU A 87 -16.81 6.01 -10.94
CA LEU A 87 -17.99 5.60 -11.69
C LEU A 87 -18.88 6.80 -12.00
N GLN A 88 -19.15 7.67 -11.01
CA GLN A 88 -19.92 8.88 -11.21
C GLN A 88 -19.28 9.82 -12.25
N GLU A 89 -17.97 10.06 -12.17
CA GLU A 89 -17.23 10.90 -13.11
C GLU A 89 -17.21 10.33 -14.54
N VAL A 90 -17.12 9.00 -14.66
CA VAL A 90 -17.05 8.31 -15.96
C VAL A 90 -18.42 8.17 -16.61
N ILE A 91 -19.47 7.88 -15.83
CA ILE A 91 -20.84 7.76 -16.34
C ILE A 91 -21.40 9.16 -16.66
N GLY A 92 -21.15 10.14 -15.80
CA GLY A 92 -21.59 11.53 -16.00
C GLY A 92 -23.09 11.75 -15.83
N GLY A 93 -23.62 12.83 -16.42
CA GLY A 93 -25.02 13.22 -16.25
C GLY A 93 -25.30 13.97 -14.94
N ASP A 94 -26.57 14.04 -14.54
CA ASP A 94 -26.97 14.80 -13.35
C ASP A 94 -26.54 14.09 -12.05
N ALA A 95 -25.74 14.80 -11.25
CA ALA A 95 -25.28 14.36 -9.94
C ALA A 95 -26.44 14.06 -8.97
N SER A 96 -27.60 14.70 -9.14
CA SER A 96 -28.77 14.48 -8.28
C SER A 96 -29.36 13.06 -8.37
N ARG A 97 -29.10 12.36 -9.49
CA ARG A 97 -29.56 10.98 -9.72
C ARG A 97 -28.72 9.93 -8.99
N TYR A 98 -27.54 10.31 -8.49
CA TYR A 98 -26.60 9.40 -7.84
C TYR A 98 -26.86 9.31 -6.35
N GLN A 99 -26.94 8.08 -5.86
CA GLN A 99 -27.16 7.77 -4.45
C GLN A 99 -26.13 6.75 -3.98
N ARG A 100 -25.50 7.00 -2.84
CA ARG A 100 -24.50 6.13 -2.23
C ARG A 100 -25.19 5.16 -1.27
N VAL A 101 -24.93 3.87 -1.42
CA VAL A 101 -25.48 2.82 -0.55
C VAL A 101 -24.35 2.03 0.07
N VAL A 102 -24.27 2.06 1.40
CA VAL A 102 -23.23 1.36 2.16
C VAL A 102 -23.87 0.34 3.09
N PHE A 103 -23.23 -0.82 3.20
CA PHE A 103 -23.63 -1.89 4.13
C PHE A 103 -22.38 -2.59 4.64
N ASN A 104 -22.40 -2.98 5.91
CA ASN A 104 -21.28 -3.69 6.57
C ASN A 104 -21.34 -5.20 6.32
N GLU A 105 -22.52 -5.71 5.95
CA GLU A 105 -22.78 -7.13 5.76
C GLU A 105 -23.81 -7.32 4.64
N ILE A 106 -23.77 -8.49 4.01
CA ILE A 106 -24.65 -8.84 2.89
C ILE A 106 -25.80 -9.72 3.42
N THR A 107 -26.64 -9.13 4.28
CA THR A 107 -27.86 -9.75 4.81
C THR A 107 -29.10 -9.05 4.24
N LYS A 108 -30.22 -9.76 4.09
CA LYS A 108 -31.45 -9.18 3.51
C LYS A 108 -31.88 -7.91 4.26
N SER A 109 -31.85 -7.93 5.59
CA SER A 109 -32.18 -6.79 6.43
C SER A 109 -31.22 -5.63 6.22
N ALA A 110 -29.90 -5.87 6.27
CA ALA A 110 -28.91 -4.80 6.10
C ALA A 110 -29.00 -4.14 4.72
N ILE A 111 -29.26 -4.91 3.66
CA ILE A 111 -29.46 -4.35 2.31
C ILE A 111 -30.75 -3.51 2.27
N GLN A 112 -31.87 -4.03 2.77
CA GLN A 112 -33.13 -3.26 2.77
C GLN A 112 -32.99 -1.94 3.57
N ASP A 113 -32.33 -1.99 4.72
CA ASP A 113 -32.06 -0.82 5.54
C ASP A 113 -31.15 0.19 4.81
N ALA A 114 -30.09 -0.28 4.16
CA ALA A 114 -29.16 0.56 3.40
C ALA A 114 -29.85 1.30 2.23
N PHE A 115 -30.76 0.62 1.51
CA PHE A 115 -31.53 1.24 0.43
C PHE A 115 -32.66 2.15 0.94
N SER A 116 -33.10 2.01 2.19
CA SER A 116 -34.11 2.90 2.78
C SER A 116 -33.57 4.31 3.09
N LYS A 117 -32.25 4.44 3.27
CA LYS A 117 -31.56 5.68 3.64
C LYS A 117 -30.25 5.84 2.86
N PRO A 118 -30.32 6.03 1.53
CA PRO A 118 -29.12 6.30 0.74
C PRO A 118 -28.45 7.60 1.19
N SER A 119 -27.13 7.61 1.18
CA SER A 119 -26.32 8.80 1.46
C SER A 119 -25.82 9.44 0.18
N THR A 120 -25.10 10.55 0.31
CA THR A 120 -24.28 11.10 -0.76
C THR A 120 -22.85 10.59 -0.65
N LEU A 121 -22.09 10.78 -1.71
CA LEU A 121 -20.68 10.42 -1.79
C LEU A 121 -19.83 11.31 -0.86
N ASP A 122 -18.94 10.71 -0.07
CA ASP A 122 -18.03 11.42 0.84
C ASP A 122 -16.75 11.85 0.12
N THR A 123 -16.72 13.14 -0.25
CA THR A 123 -15.56 13.74 -0.93
C THR A 123 -14.28 13.70 -0.09
N ASN A 124 -14.36 13.70 1.25
CA ASN A 124 -13.17 13.62 2.10
C ASN A 124 -12.54 12.23 2.03
N MET A 125 -13.35 11.17 2.01
CA MET A 125 -12.87 9.80 1.83
C MET A 125 -12.22 9.60 0.46
N VAL A 126 -12.81 10.16 -0.61
CA VAL A 126 -12.19 10.18 -1.94
C VAL A 126 -10.86 10.91 -1.92
N ASN A 127 -10.81 12.12 -1.37
CA ASN A 127 -9.59 12.91 -1.29
C ASN A 127 -8.49 12.19 -0.49
N ALA A 128 -8.85 11.49 0.58
CA ALA A 128 -7.90 10.68 1.35
C ALA A 128 -7.32 9.52 0.51
N GLN A 129 -8.15 8.84 -0.27
CA GLN A 129 -7.70 7.79 -1.20
C GLN A 129 -6.80 8.36 -2.31
N GLN A 130 -7.20 9.48 -2.92
CA GLN A 130 -6.43 10.16 -3.96
C GLN A 130 -5.07 10.62 -3.43
N ALA A 131 -5.04 11.23 -2.24
CA ALA A 131 -3.79 11.67 -1.60
C ALA A 131 -2.84 10.50 -1.37
N ARG A 132 -3.33 9.36 -0.86
CA ARG A 132 -2.53 8.13 -0.73
C ARG A 132 -1.99 7.69 -2.10
N ARG A 133 -2.85 7.64 -3.12
CA ARG A 133 -2.50 7.22 -4.48
C ARG A 133 -1.43 8.12 -5.09
N PHE A 134 -1.54 9.44 -4.89
CA PHE A 134 -0.58 10.43 -5.38
C PHE A 134 0.76 10.30 -4.67
N LEU A 135 0.76 10.15 -3.35
CA LEU A 135 1.97 9.95 -2.56
C LEU A 135 2.75 8.71 -3.02
N ASP A 136 2.05 7.57 -3.19
CA ASP A 136 2.69 6.34 -3.63
C ASP A 136 3.24 6.48 -5.06
N ARG A 137 2.56 7.25 -5.92
CA ARG A 137 3.02 7.55 -7.27
C ARG A 137 4.27 8.43 -7.28
N VAL A 138 4.32 9.47 -6.44
CA VAL A 138 5.50 10.33 -6.30
C VAL A 138 6.70 9.52 -5.82
N VAL A 139 6.54 8.74 -4.74
CA VAL A 139 7.64 7.90 -4.21
C VAL A 139 8.11 6.91 -5.27
N GLY A 140 7.20 6.19 -5.93
CA GLY A 140 7.55 5.22 -6.95
C GLY A 140 8.32 5.83 -8.12
N PHE A 141 7.88 6.98 -8.66
CA PHE A 141 8.50 7.60 -9.83
C PHE A 141 9.80 8.35 -9.51
N MET A 142 9.94 8.90 -8.29
CA MET A 142 11.14 9.63 -7.89
C MET A 142 12.25 8.70 -7.37
N VAL A 143 11.91 7.65 -6.62
CA VAL A 143 12.90 6.81 -5.93
C VAL A 143 13.31 5.59 -6.77
N SER A 144 12.42 4.97 -7.55
CA SER A 144 12.79 3.78 -8.35
C SER A 144 13.96 4.01 -9.32
N PRO A 145 14.09 5.16 -10.01
CA PRO A 145 15.25 5.44 -10.86
C PRO A 145 16.58 5.45 -10.11
N LEU A 146 16.57 5.78 -8.81
CA LEU A 146 17.77 5.72 -7.97
C LEU A 146 18.15 4.27 -7.68
N LEU A 147 17.16 3.42 -7.33
CA LEU A 147 17.37 1.98 -7.12
C LEU A 147 17.94 1.30 -8.38
N TRP A 148 17.48 1.68 -9.57
CA TRP A 148 18.01 1.12 -10.82
C TRP A 148 19.46 1.48 -11.08
N LYS A 149 19.90 2.66 -10.63
CA LYS A 149 21.28 3.13 -10.79
C LYS A 149 22.22 2.53 -9.75
N LYS A 150 21.71 2.18 -8.56
CA LYS A 150 22.53 1.84 -7.39
C LYS A 150 22.46 0.37 -6.96
N VAL A 151 21.38 -0.32 -7.31
CA VAL A 151 21.13 -1.70 -6.87
C VAL A 151 20.90 -2.59 -8.09
N ALA A 152 19.72 -2.55 -8.71
CA ALA A 152 19.41 -3.35 -9.88
C ALA A 152 18.26 -2.74 -10.69
N ARG A 153 18.32 -2.89 -12.02
CA ARG A 153 17.22 -2.49 -12.91
C ARG A 153 15.96 -3.32 -12.61
N GLY A 154 14.80 -2.68 -12.73
CA GLY A 154 13.50 -3.34 -12.52
C GLY A 154 12.98 -3.30 -11.08
N LEU A 155 13.78 -2.82 -10.11
CA LEU A 155 13.31 -2.66 -8.74
C LEU A 155 12.33 -1.50 -8.59
N SER A 156 11.28 -1.69 -7.80
CA SER A 156 10.31 -0.64 -7.46
C SER A 156 10.54 -0.12 -6.05
N ALA A 157 10.51 1.19 -5.88
CA ALA A 157 10.42 1.81 -4.57
C ALA A 157 8.95 1.89 -4.13
N GLY A 158 8.65 1.41 -2.93
CA GLY A 158 7.33 1.52 -2.33
C GLY A 158 7.45 2.01 -0.89
N ARG A 159 6.72 3.07 -0.54
CA ARG A 159 6.79 3.73 0.77
C ARG A 159 6.56 2.78 1.94
N VAL A 160 5.57 1.88 1.83
CA VAL A 160 5.25 0.89 2.87
C VAL A 160 6.07 -0.39 2.69
N GLN A 161 6.27 -0.82 1.45
CA GLN A 161 7.02 -2.03 1.12
C GLN A 161 8.46 -1.97 1.62
N SER A 162 9.15 -0.82 1.47
CA SER A 162 10.53 -0.66 1.93
C SER A 162 10.66 -0.79 3.45
N VAL A 163 9.71 -0.27 4.21
CA VAL A 163 9.67 -0.41 5.68
C VAL A 163 9.43 -1.86 6.08
N ALA A 164 8.48 -2.54 5.43
CA ALA A 164 8.22 -3.96 5.69
C ALA A 164 9.46 -4.83 5.40
N THR A 165 10.13 -4.61 4.26
CA THR A 165 11.39 -5.30 3.94
C THR A 165 12.49 -4.98 4.96
N ARG A 166 12.59 -3.73 5.42
CA ARG A 166 13.56 -3.35 6.45
C ARG A 166 13.37 -4.15 7.74
N LEU A 167 12.13 -4.30 8.23
CA LEU A 167 11.85 -5.07 9.45
C LEU A 167 12.31 -6.53 9.33
N VAL A 168 12.09 -7.16 8.16
CA VAL A 168 12.55 -8.53 7.89
C VAL A 168 14.08 -8.61 7.87
N VAL A 169 14.74 -7.65 7.21
CA VAL A 169 16.21 -7.61 7.12
C VAL A 169 16.85 -7.35 8.49
N GLU A 170 16.26 -6.47 9.30
CA GLU A 170 16.71 -6.21 10.67
C GLU A 170 16.60 -7.48 11.52
N LYS A 171 15.47 -8.19 11.43
CA LYS A 171 15.29 -9.45 12.17
C LYS A 171 16.28 -10.54 11.73
N GLU A 172 16.54 -10.66 10.44
CA GLU A 172 17.55 -11.57 9.91
C GLU A 172 18.96 -11.20 10.39
N GLY A 173 19.23 -9.90 10.54
CA GLY A 173 20.47 -9.39 11.14
C GLY A 173 20.64 -9.84 12.60
N GLU A 174 19.58 -9.74 13.40
CA GLU A 174 19.56 -10.24 14.79
C GLU A 174 19.84 -11.75 14.84
N ILE A 175 19.20 -12.53 13.98
CA ILE A 175 19.37 -13.99 13.94
C ILE A 175 20.82 -14.36 13.57
N LYS A 176 21.43 -13.67 12.61
CA LYS A 176 22.83 -13.90 12.22
C LYS A 176 23.83 -13.48 13.28
N ALA A 177 23.51 -12.45 14.06
CA ALA A 177 24.34 -11.97 15.16
C ALA A 177 24.14 -12.77 16.46
N PHE A 178 23.10 -13.60 16.53
CA PHE A 178 22.84 -14.44 17.67
C PHE A 178 23.94 -15.49 17.83
N VAL A 179 24.61 -15.45 18.99
CA VAL A 179 25.57 -16.48 19.40
C VAL A 179 24.82 -17.42 20.35
N PRO A 180 24.50 -18.66 19.93
CA PRO A 180 23.84 -19.61 20.80
C PRO A 180 24.72 -19.92 22.00
N GLU A 181 24.13 -19.82 23.20
CA GLU A 181 24.76 -20.26 24.44
C GLU A 181 24.18 -21.61 24.82
N GLU A 182 25.05 -22.57 25.12
CA GLU A 182 24.65 -23.86 25.63
C GLU A 182 24.15 -23.70 27.08
N PHE A 183 23.03 -24.34 27.38
CA PHE A 183 22.51 -24.50 28.73
C PHE A 183 21.80 -25.85 28.82
N TRP A 184 21.69 -26.37 30.03
CA TRP A 184 21.06 -27.66 30.27
C TRP A 184 20.04 -27.58 31.40
N ASP A 185 18.85 -28.12 31.14
CA ASP A 185 17.83 -28.30 32.16
C ASP A 185 17.76 -29.78 32.55
N ILE A 186 18.00 -30.08 33.83
CA ILE A 186 17.87 -31.45 34.33
C ILE A 186 16.46 -31.66 34.86
N HIS A 187 15.81 -32.70 34.36
CA HIS A 187 14.47 -33.09 34.76
C HIS A 187 14.45 -34.49 35.36
N ALA A 188 13.80 -34.64 36.51
CA ALA A 188 13.55 -35.91 37.17
C ALA A 188 12.08 -36.32 36.99
N ASN A 189 11.84 -37.57 36.60
CA ASN A 189 10.52 -38.17 36.64
C ASN A 189 10.33 -38.81 38.02
N LEU A 190 9.46 -38.21 38.83
CA LEU A 190 9.12 -38.67 40.18
C LEU A 190 7.74 -39.32 40.19
N ASN A 191 7.44 -40.11 41.21
CA ASN A 191 6.10 -40.63 41.44
C ASN A 191 5.42 -39.84 42.55
N THR A 192 4.15 -39.50 42.36
CA THR A 192 3.31 -38.97 43.45
C THR A 192 2.94 -40.10 44.42
N LEU A 193 2.35 -39.74 45.57
CA LEU A 193 1.79 -40.73 46.51
C LEU A 193 0.70 -41.61 45.88
N ALA A 194 0.10 -41.17 44.76
CA ALA A 194 -0.89 -41.92 43.99
C ALA A 194 -0.28 -42.73 42.83
N ASN A 195 1.06 -42.81 42.73
CA ASN A 195 1.80 -43.42 41.61
C ASN A 195 1.62 -42.73 40.24
N ASP A 196 1.26 -41.44 40.24
CA ASP A 196 1.27 -40.65 39.00
C ASP A 196 2.69 -40.16 38.67
N LEU A 197 3.02 -40.11 37.40
CA LEU A 197 4.27 -39.53 36.90
C LEU A 197 4.26 -38.00 37.07
N LEU A 198 5.27 -37.49 37.75
CA LEU A 198 5.48 -36.07 38.03
C LEU A 198 6.87 -35.65 37.54
N LYS A 199 6.93 -34.89 36.44
CA LYS A 199 8.18 -34.34 35.90
C LYS A 199 8.56 -33.07 36.69
N MET A 200 9.69 -33.10 37.38
CA MET A 200 10.22 -32.00 38.18
C MET A 200 11.57 -31.52 37.63
N GLU A 201 11.78 -30.21 37.56
CA GLU A 201 13.05 -29.59 37.17
C GLU A 201 13.97 -29.40 38.38
N VAL A 202 15.26 -29.67 38.21
CA VAL A 202 16.28 -29.50 39.26
C VAL A 202 16.71 -28.03 39.32
N VAL A 203 16.14 -27.28 40.26
CA VAL A 203 16.47 -25.85 40.45
C VAL A 203 17.67 -25.62 41.39
N LYS A 204 18.05 -26.62 42.19
CA LYS A 204 19.15 -26.55 43.17
C LYS A 204 19.91 -27.85 43.31
N PHE A 205 21.22 -27.74 43.52
CA PHE A 205 22.12 -28.84 43.87
C PHE A 205 23.06 -28.38 44.98
N GLN A 206 23.19 -29.17 46.06
CA GLN A 206 24.00 -28.84 47.24
C GLN A 206 23.73 -27.40 47.77
N ASP A 207 22.45 -27.07 47.95
CA ASP A 207 21.93 -25.77 48.44
C ASP A 207 22.23 -24.54 47.55
N LYS A 208 22.84 -24.73 46.38
CA LYS A 208 23.10 -23.66 45.40
C LYS A 208 22.16 -23.78 44.20
N ALA A 209 21.88 -22.64 43.55
CA ALA A 209 21.15 -22.63 42.29
C ALA A 209 21.91 -23.45 41.24
N PHE A 210 21.21 -24.34 40.55
CA PHE A 210 21.80 -25.24 39.57
C PHE A 210 21.45 -24.77 38.16
N ASN A 211 22.40 -24.13 37.49
CA ASN A 211 22.26 -23.58 36.13
C ASN A 211 23.48 -23.98 35.29
N PRO A 212 23.57 -25.24 34.82
CA PRO A 212 24.73 -25.72 34.09
C PRO A 212 24.81 -25.07 32.69
N VAL A 213 25.97 -24.52 32.36
CA VAL A 213 26.22 -23.83 31.07
C VAL A 213 26.85 -24.74 30.01
N ASN A 214 26.99 -26.04 30.31
CA ASN A 214 27.44 -27.08 29.38
C ASN A 214 27.11 -28.48 29.91
N GLU A 215 27.22 -29.48 29.03
CA GLU A 215 26.92 -30.88 29.34
C GLU A 215 27.73 -31.42 30.54
N LEU A 216 29.02 -31.07 30.64
CA LEU A 216 29.89 -31.57 31.72
C LEU A 216 29.37 -31.12 33.11
N GLN A 217 28.95 -29.87 33.23
CA GLN A 217 28.34 -29.35 34.46
C GLN A 217 26.98 -30.00 34.75
N ALA A 218 26.22 -30.37 33.72
CA ALA A 218 24.95 -31.05 33.89
C ALA A 218 25.12 -32.52 34.34
N GLN A 219 26.22 -33.15 33.98
CA GLN A 219 26.50 -34.55 34.34
C GLN A 219 27.21 -34.72 35.70
N THR A 220 27.63 -33.62 36.34
CA THR A 220 28.35 -33.61 37.63
C THR A 220 27.39 -33.51 38.81
#